data_AF-A0A7C4BCM8-F1
#
_entry.id   AF-A0A7C4BCM8-F1
#
_cell.length_a   1.000
_cell.length_b   1.000
_cell.length_c   1.000
_cell.angle_alpha   90.00
_cell.angle_beta   90.00
_cell.angle_gamma   90.00
#
_symmetry.space_group_name_H-M   'P 1'
#
loop_
_entity.id
_entity.type
_entity.pdbx_description
1 polymer ?
#
loop_
_entity_poly.entity_id
_entity_poly.type
_entity_poly.pdbx_seq_one_letter_code
_entity_poly.pdbx_strand_id
1 'polypeptide(L)' 'MWSGVSREAKERIVKGIARVFEELGIPLHAVEVVIHEIPKENWGIGRELASEKFKEVKPP' A
#
# COMPACT_ATOMS: atom_id res chain seq x y z
N MET A 1 0.93 -3.47 -2.89
CA MET A 1 -0.29 -2.80 -3.42
C MET A 1 -0.07 -2.37 -4.87
N TRP A 2 -1.08 -1.88 -5.58
CA TRP A 2 -0.90 -1.36 -6.94
C TRP A 2 -0.08 -0.07 -6.97
N SER A 3 0.78 0.08 -7.98
CA SER A 3 1.61 1.27 -8.16
C SER A 3 0.82 2.53 -8.47
N GLY A 4 1.37 3.68 -8.07
CA GLY A 4 0.79 5.00 -8.33
C GLY A 4 0.20 5.66 -7.08
N VAL A 5 0.57 5.15 -5.90
CA VAL A 5 0.12 5.73 -4.62
C VAL A 5 0.78 7.09 -4.41
N SER A 6 -0.01 8.09 -4.04
CA SER A 6 0.49 9.44 -3.80
C SER A 6 1.46 9.47 -2.62
N ARG A 7 2.41 10.42 -2.63
CA ARG A 7 3.36 10.60 -1.51
C ARG A 7 2.62 10.86 -0.20
N GLU A 8 1.59 11.70 -0.22
CA GLU A 8 0.77 12.01 0.95
C GLU A 8 0.09 10.76 1.52
N ALA A 9 -0.49 9.91 0.66
CA ALA A 9 -1.08 8.65 1.08
C ALA A 9 -0.02 7.71 1.70
N LYS A 10 1.19 7.62 1.14
CA LYS A 10 2.29 6.84 1.73
C LYS A 10 2.65 7.32 3.13
N GLU A 11 2.77 8.63 3.34
CA GLU A 11 3.05 9.21 4.64
C GLU A 11 1.94 8.87 5.66
N ARG A 12 0.67 8.91 5.23
CA ARG A 12 -0.47 8.49 6.07
C ARG A 12 -0.45 7.00 6.38
N ILE A 13 -0.10 6.14 5.41
CA ILE A 13 0.03 4.69 5.60
C ILE A 13 1.10 4.38 6.66
N VAL A 14 2.30 4.95 6.52
CA VAL A 14 3.41 4.70 7.47
C VAL A 14 3.01 5.13 8.89
N LYS A 15 2.48 6.35 9.05
CA LYS A 15 2.04 6.86 10.35
C LYS A 15 0.93 6.01 10.97
N GLY A 16 -0.06 5.63 10.16
CA GLY A 16 -1.19 4.82 10.62
C GLY A 16 -0.77 3.42 11.08
N ILE A 17 0.07 2.74 10.30
CA ILE A 17 0.58 1.40 10.66
C ILE A 17 1.43 1.49 11.92
N ALA A 18 2.38 2.42 12.00
CA ALA A 18 3.27 2.53 13.15
C ALA A 18 2.51 2.81 14.45
N ARG A 19 1.45 3.62 14.40
CA ARG A 19 0.58 3.89 15.55
C ARG A 19 -0.09 2.63 16.12
N VAL A 20 -0.52 1.70 15.27
CA VAL A 20 -1.13 0.43 15.75
C VAL A 20 -0.12 -0.37 16.58
N PHE A 21 1.15 -0.39 16.18
CA PHE A 21 2.21 -1.07 16.94
C PHE A 21 2.55 -0.34 18.24
N GLU A 22 2.58 1.00 18.22
CA GLU A 22 2.76 1.81 19.43
C GLU A 22 1.67 1.56 20.47
N GLU A 23 0.40 1.46 20.04
CA GLU A 23 -0.74 1.13 20.90
C GLU A 23 -0.64 -0.28 21.53
N LEU A 24 0.13 -1.18 20.92
CA LEU A 24 0.45 -2.51 21.45
C LEU A 24 1.71 -2.52 22.34
N GLY A 25 2.32 -1.36 22.59
CA GLY A 25 3.51 -1.21 23.43
C GLY A 25 4.84 -1.43 22.71
N ILE A 26 4.84 -1.53 21.38
CA ILE A 26 6.06 -1.67 20.58
C ILE A 26 6.58 -0.26 20.25
N PRO A 27 7.81 0.09 20.63
CA PRO A 27 8.31 1.44 20.41
C PRO A 27 8.51 1.72 18.91
N LEU A 28 8.23 2.95 18.48
CA LEU A 28 8.27 3.34 17.06
C LEU A 28 9.62 3.08 16.38
N HIS A 29 10.74 3.17 17.11
CA HIS A 29 12.07 2.90 16.55
C HIS A 29 12.31 1.41 16.22
N ALA A 30 11.46 0.51 16.72
CA ALA A 30 11.49 -0.93 16.41
C ALA A 30 10.52 -1.30 15.28
N VAL A 31 9.84 -0.32 14.68
CA VAL A 31 8.84 -0.54 13.63
C VAL A 31 9.38 -0.01 12.30
N GLU A 32 9.48 -0.89 11.32
CA GLU A 32 9.83 -0.54 9.94
C GLU A 32 8.64 -0.84 9.02
N VAL A 33 8.27 0.12 8.17
CA VAL A 33 7.17 -0.02 7.22
C VAL A 33 7.72 0.05 5.80
N VAL A 34 7.63 -1.06 5.06
CA VAL A 34 8.05 -1.14 3.66
C VAL A 34 6.82 -1.13 2.76
N ILE A 35 6.69 -0.09 1.92
CA ILE A 35 5.62 0.00 0.93
C ILE A 35 6.12 -0.61 -0.39
N HIS A 36 5.58 -1.78 -0.73
CA HIS A 36 5.86 -2.44 -2.01
C HIS A 36 4.72 -2.20 -3.01
N GLU A 37 5.02 -1.46 -4.06
CA GLU A 37 4.12 -1.17 -5.17
C GLU A 37 4.48 -1.98 -6.41
N ILE A 38 3.47 -2.56 -7.04
CA ILE A 38 3.61 -3.32 -8.28
C ILE A 38 2.55 -2.83 -9.28
N PRO A 39 2.91 -2.56 -10.55
CA PRO A 39 1.95 -2.08 -11.55
C PRO A 39 0.77 -3.04 -11.77
N LYS A 40 -0.40 -2.51 -12.15
CA LYS A 40 -1.62 -3.32 -12.35
C LYS A 40 -1.46 -4.34 -13.50
N GLU A 41 -0.58 -4.05 -14.45
CA GLU A 41 -0.23 -4.90 -15.58
C GLU A 41 0.49 -6.18 -15.13
N ASN A 42 1.08 -6.16 -13.93
CA ASN A 42 1.81 -7.29 -13.35
C ASN A 42 0.96 -8.08 -12.33
N TRP A 43 -0.35 -7.84 -12.26
CA TRP A 43 -1.28 -8.52 -11.36
C TRP A 43 -2.33 -9.30 -12.14
N GLY A 44 -2.41 -10.62 -11.94
CA GLY A 44 -3.51 -11.44 -12.43
C GLY A 44 -4.63 -11.56 -11.40
N ILE A 45 -5.86 -11.17 -11.74
CA ILE A 45 -7.04 -11.27 -10.86
C ILE A 45 -8.23 -11.81 -11.65
N GLY A 46 -8.69 -13.01 -11.30
CA GLY A 46 -9.86 -13.61 -11.95
C GLY A 46 -9.65 -13.86 -13.44
N ARG A 47 -8.46 -14.33 -13.84
CA ARG A 47 -8.04 -14.62 -15.23
C ARG A 47 -7.79 -13.40 -16.12
N GLU A 48 -7.87 -12.19 -15.58
CA GLU A 48 -7.57 -10.94 -16.31
C GLU A 48 -6.43 -10.19 -15.63
N LEU A 49 -5.70 -9.37 -16.38
CA LEU A 49 -4.77 -8.41 -15.78
C LEU A 49 -5.57 -7.37 -15.00
N ALA A 50 -5.06 -6.94 -13.84
CA ALA A 50 -5.72 -5.92 -13.04
C ALA A 50 -5.82 -4.59 -13.79
N SER A 51 -4.89 -4.33 -14.73
CA SER A 51 -4.95 -3.17 -15.63
C SER A 51 -6.19 -3.20 -16.52
N GLU A 52 -6.61 -4.39 -16.99
CA GLU A 52 -7.80 -4.56 -17.82
C GLU A 52 -9.09 -4.60 -17.00
N LYS A 53 -9.07 -5.31 -15.87
CA LYS A 53 -10.26 -5.50 -15.04
C LYS A 53 -10.65 -4.25 -14.25
N PHE A 54 -9.66 -3.45 -13.83
CA PHE A 54 -9.85 -2.29 -12.95
C PHE A 54 -9.30 -1.01 -13.60
N LYS A 55 -9.66 -0.76 -14.86
CA LYS A 55 -9.19 0.39 -15.66
C LYS A 55 -9.40 1.73 -14.93
N GLU A 56 -10.61 1.93 -14.43
CA GLU A 56 -11.02 3.21 -13.81
C GLU A 56 -10.57 3.35 -12.35
N VAL A 57 -10.06 2.29 -11.72
CA VAL A 57 -9.63 2.34 -10.31
C VAL A 57 -8.21 2.90 -10.23
N LYS A 58 -8.05 4.01 -9.53
CA LYS A 58 -6.76 4.64 -9.26
C LYS A 58 -6.37 4.41 -7.81
N PRO A 59 -5.11 4.02 -7.55
CA PRO A 59 -4.57 4.03 -6.19
C PRO A 59 -4.65 5.43 -5.55
N PRO A 60 -4.75 5.51 -4.22
CA PRO A 60 -4.91 6.77 -3.47
C PRO A 60 -3.62 7.62 -3.42
#